data_AF-A0A6I3U5T0-F1
#
_entry.id   AF-A0A6I3U5T0-F1
#
_cell.length_a   1.000
_cell.length_b   1.000
_cell.length_c   1.000
_cell.angle_alpha   90.00
_cell.angle_beta   90.00
_cell.angle_gamma   90.00
#
_symmetry.space_group_name_H-M   'P 1'
#
loop_
_entity.id
_entity.type
_entity.pdbx_description
1 polymer ?
#
loop_
_entity_poly.entity_id
_entity_poly.type
_entity_poly.pdbx_seq_one_letter_code
_entity_poly.pdbx_strand_id
1 'polypeptide(L)' 'DLEKTKYKELWIPIVYLNQVANKRYKFVDKTKRLLLARFKEGYTLEDFKQVIDIKTAEWKDSPEFSKYLRPETLFGSK' A
#
# COMPACT_ATOMS: atom_id res chain seq x y z
N ASP A 1 20.52 0.31 -14.16
CA ASP A 1 19.22 -0.38 -14.40
C ASP A 1 18.16 0.26 -13.50
N LEU A 2 17.77 1.50 -13.82
CA LEU A 2 16.87 2.33 -13.00
C LEU A 2 15.46 1.72 -12.88
N GLU A 3 15.04 0.93 -13.87
CA GLU A 3 13.74 0.24 -13.84
C GLU A 3 13.70 -0.87 -12.79
N LYS A 4 14.78 -1.65 -12.62
CA LYS A 4 14.86 -2.67 -11.55
C LYS A 4 14.76 -2.06 -10.15
N THR A 5 15.34 -0.88 -9.92
CA THR A 5 15.25 -0.17 -8.63
C THR A 5 13.84 0.35 -8.38
N LYS A 6 13.18 0.88 -9.42
CA LYS A 6 11.79 1.37 -9.36
C LYS A 6 10.80 0.25 -9.02
N TYR A 7 11.06 -0.98 -9.48
CA TYR A 7 10.25 -2.14 -9.10
C TYR A 7 10.43 -2.57 -7.64
N LYS A 8 11.61 -2.38 -7.06
CA LYS A 8 11.83 -2.64 -5.63
C LYS A 8 11.02 -1.69 -4.75
N GLU A 9 10.99 -0.40 -5.08
CA GLU A 9 10.26 0.60 -4.29
C GLU A 9 8.74 0.34 -4.29
N LEU A 10 8.18 -0.11 -5.41
CA LEU A 10 6.76 -0.48 -5.51
C LEU A 10 6.39 -1.69 -4.62
N TRP A 11 7.33 -2.57 -4.33
CA TRP A 11 7.08 -3.75 -3.50
C TRP A 11 6.98 -3.40 -2.00
N ILE A 12 7.70 -2.35 -1.55
CA ILE A 12 7.84 -2.01 -0.13
C ILE A 12 6.49 -1.69 0.54
N PRO A 13 5.59 -0.85 -0.03
CA PRO A 13 4.29 -0.57 0.58
C PRO A 13 3.47 -1.84 0.86
N ILE A 14 3.59 -2.87 0.02
CA ILE A 14 2.79 -4.10 0.15
C ILE A 14 3.35 -5.01 1.22
N VAL A 15 4.68 -5.14 1.30
CA VAL A 15 5.31 -5.86 2.42
C VAL A 15 4.97 -5.18 3.73
N TYR A 16 5.09 -3.86 3.77
CA TYR A 16 4.82 -3.08 4.97
C TYR A 16 3.36 -3.22 5.41
N LEU A 17 2.39 -3.07 4.50
CA LEU A 17 0.98 -3.31 4.79
C LEU A 17 0.75 -4.72 5.35
N ASN A 18 1.35 -5.75 4.74
CA ASN A 18 1.20 -7.13 5.21
C ASN A 18 1.75 -7.32 6.63
N GLN A 19 2.89 -6.70 6.93
CA GLN A 19 3.51 -6.77 8.26
C GLN A 19 2.66 -6.06 9.32
N VAL A 20 2.28 -4.81 9.09
CA VAL A 20 1.59 -3.99 10.11
C VAL A 20 0.13 -4.42 10.30
N ALA A 21 -0.59 -4.71 9.21
CA ALA A 21 -2.00 -5.10 9.25
C ALA A 21 -2.23 -6.61 9.45
N ASN A 22 -1.15 -7.42 9.56
CA ASN A 22 -1.21 -8.89 9.59
C ASN A 22 -2.02 -9.47 8.42
N LYS A 23 -1.65 -9.07 7.20
CA LYS A 23 -2.31 -9.46 5.94
C LYS A 23 -1.34 -10.19 5.02
N ARG A 24 -1.85 -10.73 3.91
CA ARG A 24 -1.09 -11.51 2.92
C ARG A 24 -1.43 -11.09 1.48
N TYR A 25 -1.48 -9.79 1.21
CA TYR A 25 -1.70 -9.27 -0.13
C TYR A 25 -0.52 -9.58 -1.04
N LYS A 26 -0.84 -10.00 -2.27
CA LYS A 26 0.15 -10.26 -3.31
C LYS A 26 0.49 -8.98 -4.07
N PHE A 27 1.75 -8.86 -4.47
CA PHE A 27 2.19 -7.84 -5.39
C PHE A 27 1.87 -8.27 -6.82
N VAL A 28 0.65 -7.94 -7.27
CA VAL A 28 0.14 -8.23 -8.63
C VAL A 28 0.05 -6.93 -9.44
N ASP A 29 -0.14 -7.05 -10.76
CA ASP A 29 -0.22 -5.90 -11.67
C ASP A 29 -1.23 -4.83 -11.27
N LYS A 30 -2.38 -5.24 -10.71
CA LYS A 30 -3.39 -4.29 -10.21
C LYS A 30 -2.81 -3.39 -9.11
N THR A 31 -2.21 -4.00 -8.09
CA THR A 31 -1.55 -3.30 -6.98
C THR A 31 -0.40 -2.42 -7.47
N LYS A 32 0.38 -2.94 -8.41
CA LYS A 32 1.49 -2.21 -9.04
C LYS A 32 1.01 -0.94 -9.74
N ARG A 33 -0.10 -1.01 -10.50
CA ARG A 33 -0.69 0.15 -11.18
C ARG A 33 -1.16 1.22 -10.20
N LEU A 34 -1.77 0.82 -9.09
CA LEU A 34 -2.21 1.75 -8.04
C LEU A 34 -1.03 2.52 -7.44
N LEU A 35 0.01 1.80 -7.03
CA LEU A 35 1.21 2.42 -6.45
C LEU A 35 1.92 3.31 -7.47
N LEU A 36 2.09 2.84 -8.71
CA LEU A 36 2.72 3.61 -9.78
C LEU A 36 1.98 4.93 -10.05
N ALA A 37 0.64 4.92 -10.04
CA ALA A 37 -0.15 6.13 -10.21
C ALA A 37 0.15 7.15 -9.11
N ARG A 38 0.20 6.71 -7.85
CA ARG A 38 0.52 7.56 -6.71
C ARG A 38 1.96 8.08 -6.75
N PHE A 39 2.94 7.25 -7.09
CA PHE A 39 4.32 7.73 -7.29
C PHE A 39 4.42 8.77 -8.41
N LYS A 40 3.62 8.65 -9.48
CA LYS A 40 3.58 9.65 -10.58
C LYS A 40 2.96 10.99 -10.16
N GLU A 41 2.08 10.98 -9.17
CA GLU A 41 1.50 12.18 -8.58
C GLU A 41 2.43 12.85 -7.54
N GLY A 42 3.59 12.25 -7.26
CA GLY A 42 4.59 12.80 -6.34
C GLY A 42 4.55 12.22 -4.93
N TYR A 43 3.70 11.23 -4.65
CA TYR A 43 3.71 10.55 -3.36
C TYR A 43 4.99 9.72 -3.17
N THR A 44 5.58 9.84 -1.99
CA THR A 44 6.82 9.18 -1.59
C THR A 44 6.53 7.86 -0.87
N LEU A 45 7.58 7.04 -0.70
CA LEU A 45 7.48 5.81 0.09
C LEU A 45 6.99 6.06 1.52
N GLU A 46 7.39 7.18 2.13
CA GLU A 46 6.98 7.55 3.48
C GLU A 46 5.49 7.88 3.54
N ASP A 47 4.94 8.55 2.53
CA ASP A 47 3.49 8.80 2.44
C ASP A 47 2.68 7.51 2.44
N PHE A 48 3.12 6.49 1.68
CA PHE A 48 2.44 5.18 1.70
C PHE A 48 2.49 4.53 3.08
N LYS A 49 3.64 4.57 3.75
CA LYS A 49 3.79 4.00 5.11
C LYS A 49 2.90 4.75 6.10
N GLN A 50 2.86 6.07 6.05
CA GLN A 50 2.01 6.88 6.91
C GLN A 50 0.53 6.54 6.73
N VAL A 51 0.05 6.40 5.48
CA VAL A 51 -1.34 5.96 5.21
C VAL A 51 -1.60 4.57 5.79
N ILE A 52 -0.65 3.64 5.63
CA ILE A 52 -0.76 2.28 6.20
C ILE A 52 -0.84 2.35 7.72
N ASP A 53 0.04 3.10 8.38
CA ASP A 53 0.08 3.19 9.85
C ASP A 53 -1.20 3.79 10.41
N ILE A 54 -1.64 4.92 9.85
CA ILE A 54 -2.88 5.60 10.27
C ILE A 54 -4.07 4.66 10.09
N LYS A 55 -4.27 4.11 8.88
CA LYS A 55 -5.44 3.27 8.61
C LYS A 55 -5.40 1.97 9.38
N THR A 56 -4.22 1.38 9.57
CA THR A 56 -4.11 0.16 10.37
C THR A 56 -4.44 0.44 11.83
N ALA A 57 -3.96 1.53 12.42
CA ALA A 57 -4.32 1.92 13.78
C ALA A 57 -5.84 2.16 13.93
N GLU A 58 -6.48 2.80 12.93
CA GLU A 58 -7.92 3.07 12.97
C GLU A 58 -8.79 1.81 12.75
N TRP A 59 -8.38 0.90 11.88
CA TRP A 59 -9.28 -0.13 11.33
C TRP A 59 -8.94 -1.56 11.71
N LYS A 60 -7.71 -1.86 12.15
CA LYS A 60 -7.25 -3.25 12.35
C LYS A 60 -8.12 -4.03 13.32
N ASP A 61 -8.46 -3.42 14.44
CA ASP A 61 -9.24 -4.04 15.51
C ASP A 61 -10.75 -3.83 15.36
N SER A 62 -11.18 -3.16 14.29
CA SER A 62 -12.59 -3.01 13.95
C SER A 62 -13.09 -4.18 13.10
N PRO A 63 -14.11 -4.93 13.54
CA PRO A 63 -14.73 -5.99 12.73
C PRO A 63 -15.30 -5.47 11.41
N GLU A 64 -15.79 -4.23 11.41
CA GLU A 64 -16.37 -3.61 10.22
C GLU A 64 -15.29 -3.09 9.27
N PHE A 65 -14.24 -2.45 9.81
CA PHE A 65 -13.28 -1.72 8.97
C PHE A 65 -12.03 -2.51 8.56
N SER A 66 -11.66 -3.57 9.29
CA SER A 66 -10.43 -4.33 9.02
C SER A 66 -10.38 -5.00 7.63
N LYS A 67 -11.54 -5.18 6.97
CA LYS A 67 -11.67 -5.67 5.59
C LYS A 67 -11.27 -4.64 4.53
N TYR A 68 -11.21 -3.36 4.90
CA TYR A 68 -10.82 -2.24 4.03
C TYR A 68 -9.33 -1.93 4.09
N LEU A 69 -8.56 -2.61 4.94
CA LEU A 69 -7.09 -2.54 4.97
C LEU A 69 -6.47 -3.28 3.78
N ARG A 70 -6.77 -2.85 2.55
CA ARG A 70 -6.28 -3.47 1.30
C ARG A 70 -5.74 -2.42 0.33
N PRO A 71 -4.83 -2.78 -0.58
CA PRO A 71 -4.18 -1.80 -1.47
C PRO A 71 -5.14 -0.95 -2.29
N GLU A 72 -6.26 -1.53 -2.75
CA GLU A 72 -7.27 -0.80 -3.52
C GLU A 72 -7.96 0.30 -2.72
N THR A 73 -8.19 0.09 -1.43
CA THR A 73 -8.83 1.11 -0.59
C THR A 73 -7.83 2.16 -0.16
N LEU A 74 -6.60 1.76 0.13
CA LEU A 74 -5.57 2.68 0.61
C LEU A 74 -4.96 3.54 -0.50
N PHE A 75 -4.86 3.01 -1.72
CA PHE A 75 -4.13 3.65 -2.83
C PHE A 75 -4.97 3.84 -4.10
N GLY A 76 -6.24 3.42 -4.09
CA GLY A 76 -7.19 3.64 -5.16
C GLY A 76 -7.41 5.12 -5.47
N SER A 77 -7.67 5.45 -6.73
CA SER A 77 -8.24 6.74 -7.11
C SER A 77 -9.75 6.70 -6.98
N LYS A 78 -10.31 7.76 -6.41
CA LYS A 78 -11.70 8.13 -6.67
C LYS A 78 -11.75 8.87 -8.00
#